data_AF-T1HFH7-F1
#
_entry.id   AF-T1HFH7-F1
#
_cell.length_a   1.000
_cell.length_b   1.000
_cell.length_c   1.000
_cell.angle_alpha   90.00
_cell.angle_beta   90.00
_cell.angle_gamma   90.00
#
_symmetry.space_group_name_H-M   'P 1'
#
loop_
_entity.id
_entity.type
_entity.pdbx_description
1 polymer ?
#
loop_
_entity_poly.entity_id
_entity_poly.type
_entity_poly.pdbx_seq_one_letter_code
_entity_poly.pdbx_strand_id
1 'polypeptide(L)'
;MDIEVQPEEPPPVSKKRELKQEPLSLTPEKVIEILNGEPTCESPVDLSLLYEQLVHIRIPPLQWNNFTLTPEQLKLTNTSYSVVLTGQWQYGEMPFISGGPLLDDYVFSQIHFHWGGIVQEDSPSKKCNKIWILSGSEHSVDHDQYPFEMHVVFHKRSCESHEAAKSVADGIVILVYLCADVTEEPNPYLEPITRNIRKFFEAFTIMPVELVPLCTIVPMFTDDYLLYASYMKYKCNHRILWLISRESFPISLYQLCKFQSVRNKHSQPITNPFRQVQPLEERSMFLVNPSRTLESLIHFREDLTTVQEFFDEGSADVKSKEEGENAAGAKVIEKVPVIKKKKKMKKKKGKKKLSSLEEDSSADLE
;
A
#
# COMPACT_ATOMS: atom_id res chain seq x y z
N MET A 1 -23.15 9.93 -58.09
CA MET A 1 -22.77 8.55 -57.67
C MET A 1 -22.23 8.71 -56.27
N ASP A 2 -23.14 8.70 -55.32
CA ASP A 2 -22.93 9.31 -54.02
C ASP A 2 -22.84 8.15 -53.04
N ILE A 3 -21.64 7.95 -52.49
CA ILE A 3 -21.34 6.78 -51.67
C ILE A 3 -21.87 7.07 -50.27
N GLU A 4 -23.06 6.54 -50.00
CA GLU A 4 -23.75 6.66 -48.72
C GLU A 4 -22.97 5.87 -47.64
N VAL A 5 -22.18 6.60 -46.84
CA VAL A 5 -21.40 6.02 -45.74
C VAL A 5 -22.37 5.64 -44.62
N GLN A 6 -22.62 4.33 -44.48
CA GLN A 6 -23.30 3.76 -43.32
C GLN A 6 -22.52 4.13 -42.05
N PRO A 7 -23.18 4.61 -40.98
CA PRO A 7 -22.51 4.79 -39.70
C PRO A 7 -22.14 3.43 -39.11
N GLU A 8 -20.91 3.28 -38.62
CA GLU A 8 -20.52 2.08 -37.87
C GLU A 8 -21.35 1.98 -36.58
N GLU A 9 -21.87 0.79 -36.26
CA GLU A 9 -22.45 0.53 -34.95
C GLU A 9 -21.35 0.65 -33.88
N PRO A 10 -21.63 1.25 -32.70
CA PRO A 10 -20.67 1.29 -31.61
C PRO A 10 -20.31 -0.14 -31.17
N PRO A 11 -19.06 -0.39 -30.76
CA PRO A 11 -18.62 -1.73 -30.36
C PRO A 11 -19.50 -2.27 -29.22
N PRO A 12 -19.77 -3.60 -29.20
CA PRO A 12 -20.69 -4.18 -28.24
C PRO A 12 -20.18 -3.96 -26.82
N VAL A 13 -21.02 -3.33 -25.98
CA VAL A 13 -20.76 -3.10 -24.55
C VAL A 13 -20.24 -4.39 -23.90
N SER A 14 -19.15 -4.29 -23.16
CA SER A 14 -18.48 -5.46 -22.60
C SER A 14 -19.47 -6.29 -21.75
N LYS A 15 -19.45 -7.61 -21.97
CA LYS A 15 -20.36 -8.52 -21.28
C LYS A 15 -20.02 -8.55 -19.80
N LYS A 16 -20.79 -7.82 -18.99
CA LYS A 16 -20.72 -7.85 -17.52
C LYS A 16 -20.59 -9.30 -17.06
N ARG A 17 -19.46 -9.64 -16.41
CA ARG A 17 -19.18 -10.98 -15.87
C ARG A 17 -20.03 -11.23 -14.64
N GLU A 18 -21.34 -11.44 -14.82
CA GLU A 18 -22.23 -11.81 -13.73
C GLU A 18 -21.75 -13.12 -13.07
N LEU A 19 -21.70 -13.12 -11.73
CA LEU A 19 -21.25 -14.27 -10.94
C LEU A 19 -22.21 -15.44 -11.15
N LYS A 20 -21.75 -16.48 -11.86
CA LYS A 20 -22.58 -17.61 -12.32
C LYS A 20 -23.07 -18.56 -11.22
N GLN A 21 -22.62 -18.38 -9.98
CA GLN A 21 -22.82 -19.32 -8.88
C GLN A 21 -23.43 -18.59 -7.68
N GLU A 22 -24.59 -19.08 -7.23
CA GLU A 22 -25.21 -18.58 -6.01
C GLU A 22 -24.34 -18.90 -4.78
N PRO A 23 -24.06 -17.92 -3.90
CA PRO A 23 -23.21 -18.15 -2.73
C PRO A 23 -23.83 -19.09 -1.70
N LEU A 24 -23.02 -19.98 -1.13
CA LEU A 24 -23.43 -20.90 -0.06
C LEU A 24 -23.68 -20.15 1.24
N SER A 25 -24.89 -20.26 1.80
CA SER A 25 -25.18 -19.74 3.14
C SER A 25 -24.48 -20.58 4.20
N LEU A 26 -23.51 -20.01 4.91
CA LEU A 26 -22.77 -20.64 5.99
C LEU A 26 -22.92 -19.87 7.30
N THR A 27 -22.48 -20.46 8.42
CA THR A 27 -22.28 -19.75 9.68
C THR A 27 -20.79 -19.42 9.86
N PRO A 28 -20.41 -18.39 10.65
CA PRO A 28 -19.00 -18.08 10.91
C PRO A 28 -18.23 -19.27 11.49
N GLU A 29 -18.86 -20.04 12.38
CA GLU A 29 -18.26 -21.23 12.99
C GLU A 29 -17.92 -22.28 11.93
N LYS A 30 -18.78 -22.46 10.91
CA LYS A 30 -18.53 -23.44 9.85
C LYS A 30 -17.41 -22.98 8.89
N VAL A 31 -17.29 -21.68 8.63
CA VAL A 31 -16.15 -21.14 7.84
C VAL A 31 -14.84 -21.37 8.59
N ILE A 32 -14.80 -21.06 9.89
CA ILE A 32 -13.61 -21.29 10.72
C ILE A 32 -13.33 -22.78 10.92
N GLU A 33 -14.35 -23.65 11.01
CA GLU A 33 -14.18 -25.11 11.05
C GLU A 33 -13.53 -25.64 9.76
N ILE A 34 -13.99 -25.20 8.58
CA ILE A 34 -13.41 -25.60 7.29
C ILE A 34 -11.95 -25.18 7.22
N LEU A 35 -11.66 -23.89 7.44
CA LEU A 35 -10.28 -23.39 7.47
C LEU A 35 -9.43 -24.19 8.48
N ASN A 36 -9.95 -24.47 9.68
CA ASN A 36 -9.26 -25.27 10.71
C ASN A 36 -9.07 -26.76 10.38
N GLY A 37 -9.73 -27.29 9.34
CA GLY A 37 -9.41 -28.60 8.76
C GLY A 37 -8.27 -28.58 7.73
N GLU A 38 -7.91 -27.41 7.18
CA GLU A 38 -7.00 -27.30 6.03
C GLU A 38 -5.50 -27.29 6.39
N PRO A 39 -4.62 -27.72 5.47
CA PRO A 39 -3.18 -27.69 5.66
C PRO A 39 -2.63 -26.27 5.87
N THR A 40 -1.69 -26.14 6.80
CA THR A 40 -1.06 -24.85 7.15
C THR A 40 0.07 -24.52 6.18
N CYS A 41 -0.29 -23.85 5.08
CA CYS A 41 0.64 -23.34 4.07
C CYS A 41 0.93 -21.84 4.25
N GLU A 42 2.03 -21.37 3.66
CA GLU A 42 2.55 -20.01 3.85
C GLU A 42 1.76 -18.95 3.00
N SER A 43 2.11 -17.68 3.19
CA SER A 43 1.61 -16.48 2.49
C SER A 43 2.81 -15.60 2.05
N PRO A 44 2.65 -14.62 1.16
CA PRO A 44 1.44 -14.26 0.40
C PRO A 44 1.02 -15.38 -0.55
N VAL A 45 -0.22 -15.32 -1.03
CA VAL A 45 -0.73 -16.17 -2.12
C VAL A 45 -1.13 -15.31 -3.31
N ASP A 46 -1.30 -15.96 -4.45
CA ASP A 46 -1.98 -15.38 -5.60
C ASP A 46 -3.50 -15.43 -5.39
N LEU A 47 -4.22 -14.39 -5.80
CA LEU A 47 -5.63 -14.17 -5.47
C LEU A 47 -6.54 -14.30 -6.70
N SER A 48 -6.38 -15.38 -7.48
CA SER A 48 -7.16 -15.57 -8.71
C SER A 48 -8.65 -15.91 -8.45
N LEU A 49 -9.55 -15.32 -9.24
CA LEU A 49 -10.96 -15.75 -9.27
C LEU A 49 -11.21 -17.01 -10.12
N LEU A 50 -10.16 -17.63 -10.67
CA LEU A 50 -10.24 -18.80 -11.54
C LEU A 50 -9.90 -20.12 -10.82
N TYR A 51 -9.58 -20.07 -9.52
CA TYR A 51 -9.27 -21.25 -8.72
C TYR A 51 -10.49 -22.14 -8.49
N GLU A 52 -10.29 -23.46 -8.61
CA GLU A 52 -11.31 -24.47 -8.28
C GLU A 52 -11.66 -24.47 -6.77
N GLN A 53 -10.72 -24.00 -5.96
CA GLN A 53 -10.84 -23.77 -4.51
C GLN A 53 -11.59 -22.46 -4.15
N LEU A 54 -12.04 -21.66 -5.13
CA LEU A 54 -12.81 -20.45 -4.86
C LEU A 54 -14.27 -20.80 -4.52
N VAL A 55 -14.69 -20.52 -3.29
CA VAL A 55 -16.06 -20.79 -2.83
C VAL A 55 -16.79 -19.49 -2.49
N HIS A 56 -17.84 -19.18 -3.23
CA HIS A 56 -18.72 -18.04 -2.91
C HIS A 56 -19.58 -18.36 -1.68
N ILE A 57 -19.58 -17.51 -0.66
CA ILE A 57 -20.34 -17.72 0.58
C ILE A 57 -21.18 -16.51 1.02
N ARG A 58 -22.19 -16.77 1.85
CA ARG A 58 -22.94 -15.76 2.61
C ARG A 58 -22.88 -16.04 4.10
N ILE A 59 -22.45 -15.03 4.86
CA ILE A 59 -22.31 -15.01 6.34
C ILE A 59 -22.73 -13.63 6.87
N PRO A 60 -22.87 -13.40 8.19
CA PRO A 60 -23.09 -12.07 8.75
C PRO A 60 -21.99 -11.06 8.32
N PRO A 61 -22.30 -9.76 8.15
CA PRO A 61 -21.31 -8.78 7.68
C PRO A 61 -20.19 -8.53 8.70
N LEU A 62 -19.04 -8.07 8.22
CA LEU A 62 -17.94 -7.58 9.06
C LEU A 62 -18.33 -6.24 9.72
N GLN A 63 -18.05 -6.11 11.01
CA GLN A 63 -18.40 -4.94 11.83
C GLN A 63 -17.13 -4.19 12.26
N TRP A 64 -17.22 -2.86 12.22
CA TRP A 64 -16.12 -1.94 12.53
C TRP A 64 -16.49 -1.07 13.71
N ASN A 65 -15.75 -1.19 14.80
CA ASN A 65 -16.08 -0.58 16.09
C ASN A 65 -15.00 0.42 16.53
N ASN A 66 -15.42 1.56 17.08
CA ASN A 66 -14.57 2.66 17.53
C ASN A 66 -13.67 3.33 16.45
N PHE A 67 -13.77 2.95 15.17
CA PHE A 67 -12.94 3.51 14.08
C PHE A 67 -13.13 5.03 13.85
N THR A 68 -14.22 5.60 14.33
CA THR A 68 -14.54 7.03 14.31
C THR A 68 -14.05 7.80 15.54
N LEU A 69 -13.49 7.13 16.56
CA LEU A 69 -12.97 7.77 17.76
C LEU A 69 -11.55 8.32 17.52
N THR A 70 -11.30 9.54 18.00
CA THR A 70 -10.01 10.21 17.87
C THR A 70 -8.99 9.60 18.86
N PRO A 71 -7.82 9.14 18.38
CA PRO A 71 -6.75 8.65 19.24
C PRO A 71 -6.16 9.72 20.16
N GLU A 72 -5.68 9.32 21.33
CA GLU A 72 -4.82 10.15 22.19
C GLU A 72 -3.43 10.35 21.54
N GLN A 73 -2.99 9.38 20.74
CA GLN A 73 -1.69 9.40 20.08
C GLN A 73 -1.69 8.56 18.80
N LEU A 74 -1.06 9.07 17.74
CA LEU A 74 -0.63 8.29 16.57
C LEU A 74 0.87 8.52 16.28
N LYS A 75 1.55 7.48 15.82
CA LYS A 75 2.98 7.49 15.48
C LYS A 75 3.25 6.76 14.16
N LEU A 76 4.07 7.35 13.30
CA LEU A 76 4.74 6.64 12.21
C LEU A 76 6.16 6.25 12.62
N THR A 77 6.56 5.03 12.27
CA THR A 77 7.89 4.45 12.50
C THR A 77 8.47 3.94 11.19
N ASN A 78 9.73 4.26 10.88
CA ASN A 78 10.45 3.62 9.78
C ASN A 78 11.23 2.44 10.35
N THR A 79 10.84 1.21 10.01
CA THR A 79 11.45 -0.01 10.58
C THR A 79 12.74 -0.45 9.87
N SER A 80 13.23 0.31 8.88
CA SER A 80 14.17 -0.12 7.81
C SER A 80 13.56 -1.04 6.74
N TYR A 81 12.35 -1.56 6.95
CA TYR A 81 11.70 -2.51 6.03
C TYR A 81 10.32 -2.01 5.55
N SER A 82 9.62 -1.22 6.37
CA SER A 82 8.32 -0.63 6.06
C SER A 82 8.10 0.67 6.85
N VAL A 83 7.07 1.42 6.48
CA VAL A 83 6.47 2.47 7.31
C VAL A 83 5.35 1.84 8.14
N VAL A 84 5.40 2.00 9.45
CA VAL A 84 4.43 1.42 10.40
C VAL A 84 3.70 2.53 11.14
N LEU A 85 2.36 2.53 11.10
CA LEU A 85 1.49 3.34 11.95
C LEU A 85 1.09 2.55 13.21
N THR A 86 1.27 3.13 14.39
CA THR A 86 0.69 2.67 15.66
C THR A 86 -0.07 3.79 16.35
N GLY A 87 -0.95 3.44 17.30
CA GLY A 87 -1.78 4.40 18.01
C GLY A 87 -2.10 4.02 19.45
N GLN A 88 -2.62 4.98 20.21
CA GLN A 88 -3.15 4.81 21.56
C GLN A 88 -4.49 5.55 21.68
N TRP A 89 -5.43 4.95 22.42
CA TRP A 89 -6.78 5.42 22.67
C TRP A 89 -7.07 5.30 24.18
N GLN A 90 -8.12 5.98 24.66
CA GLN A 90 -8.54 5.85 26.05
C GLN A 90 -8.98 4.41 26.35
N TYR A 91 -9.02 4.06 27.63
CA TYR A 91 -9.40 2.72 28.08
C TYR A 91 -10.82 2.35 27.61
N GLY A 92 -10.91 1.32 26.77
CA GLY A 92 -12.16 0.86 26.14
C GLY A 92 -12.46 1.46 24.76
N GLU A 93 -11.73 2.51 24.34
CA GLU A 93 -11.95 3.19 23.04
C GLU A 93 -11.11 2.64 21.88
N MET A 94 -10.24 1.64 22.12
CA MET A 94 -9.38 1.07 21.08
C MET A 94 -10.22 0.51 19.90
N PRO A 95 -9.91 0.86 18.64
CA PRO A 95 -10.58 0.32 17.45
C PRO A 95 -10.49 -1.20 17.34
N PHE A 96 -11.59 -1.84 16.90
CA PHE A 96 -11.65 -3.29 16.73
C PHE A 96 -12.64 -3.72 15.64
N ILE A 97 -12.46 -4.93 15.14
CA ILE A 97 -13.36 -5.59 14.19
C ILE A 97 -13.99 -6.84 14.82
N SER A 98 -15.21 -7.17 14.38
CA SER A 98 -15.99 -8.32 14.84
C SER A 98 -17.01 -8.73 13.76
N GLY A 99 -17.77 -9.82 13.96
CA GLY A 99 -18.66 -10.35 12.91
C GLY A 99 -17.89 -10.87 11.70
N GLY A 100 -18.51 -10.93 10.52
CA GLY A 100 -17.89 -11.60 9.37
C GLY A 100 -17.62 -13.09 9.70
N PRO A 101 -16.41 -13.61 9.45
CA PRO A 101 -15.99 -14.94 9.89
C PRO A 101 -15.48 -14.99 11.35
N LEU A 102 -15.45 -13.86 12.07
CA LEU A 102 -14.76 -13.73 13.36
C LEU A 102 -15.62 -14.25 14.53
N LEU A 103 -15.04 -15.09 15.38
CA LEU A 103 -15.69 -15.70 16.56
C LEU A 103 -15.31 -15.01 17.90
N ASP A 104 -14.52 -13.95 17.85
CA ASP A 104 -14.07 -13.11 18.96
C ASP A 104 -13.85 -11.69 18.41
N ASP A 105 -13.68 -10.68 19.27
CA ASP A 105 -13.35 -9.33 18.86
C ASP A 105 -11.83 -9.19 18.64
N TYR A 106 -11.42 -8.56 17.53
CA TYR A 106 -10.01 -8.37 17.18
C TYR A 106 -9.64 -6.89 17.24
N VAL A 107 -8.76 -6.53 18.17
CA VAL A 107 -8.34 -5.15 18.46
C VAL A 107 -7.16 -4.71 17.58
N PHE A 108 -7.17 -3.43 17.19
CA PHE A 108 -6.18 -2.84 16.30
C PHE A 108 -4.75 -2.90 16.88
N SER A 109 -3.78 -3.26 16.03
CA SER A 109 -2.36 -3.37 16.41
C SER A 109 -1.49 -2.34 15.67
N GLN A 110 -1.56 -2.33 14.34
CA GLN A 110 -0.78 -1.46 13.47
C GLN A 110 -1.38 -1.37 12.06
N ILE A 111 -0.94 -0.36 11.29
CA ILE A 111 -0.99 -0.40 9.81
C ILE A 111 0.45 -0.45 9.32
N HIS A 112 0.74 -1.26 8.30
CA HIS A 112 2.02 -1.18 7.58
C HIS A 112 1.83 -1.32 6.07
N PHE A 113 2.85 -0.90 5.31
CA PHE A 113 2.76 -0.70 3.87
C PHE A 113 3.88 -1.44 3.12
N HIS A 114 3.56 -1.94 1.93
CA HIS A 114 4.50 -2.51 0.96
C HIS A 114 4.35 -1.73 -0.35
N TRP A 115 5.46 -1.41 -1.01
CA TRP A 115 5.47 -0.55 -2.19
C TRP A 115 6.63 -0.84 -3.11
N GLY A 116 6.42 -0.58 -4.41
CA GLY A 116 7.41 -0.75 -5.45
C GLY A 116 8.32 0.47 -5.61
N GLY A 117 9.41 0.28 -6.35
CA GLY A 117 10.23 1.39 -6.84
C GLY A 117 9.59 2.12 -8.02
N ILE A 118 10.04 3.35 -8.27
CA ILE A 118 9.77 4.09 -9.51
C ILE A 118 11.13 4.29 -10.21
N VAL A 119 11.22 3.92 -11.49
CA VAL A 119 12.43 4.02 -12.31
C VAL A 119 12.17 4.97 -13.48
N GLN A 120 12.92 6.07 -13.54
CA GLN A 120 12.81 7.06 -14.61
C GLN A 120 13.92 6.87 -15.65
N GLU A 121 13.58 6.79 -16.94
CA GLU A 121 14.55 6.81 -18.03
C GLU A 121 14.91 8.26 -18.39
N ASP A 122 15.89 8.83 -17.69
CA ASP A 122 16.47 10.14 -18.00
C ASP A 122 17.24 10.11 -19.34
N SER A 123 16.49 10.35 -20.43
CA SER A 123 16.98 10.21 -21.81
C SER A 123 17.08 11.60 -22.46
N PRO A 124 18.23 12.31 -22.36
CA PRO A 124 18.36 13.73 -22.76
C PRO A 124 18.24 14.00 -24.28
N SER A 125 17.92 12.98 -25.08
CA SER A 125 17.64 13.04 -26.51
C SER A 125 16.22 12.63 -26.89
N LYS A 126 15.38 12.20 -25.93
CA LYS A 126 13.94 11.92 -26.13
C LYS A 126 13.10 13.09 -25.61
N LYS A 127 11.90 13.27 -26.19
CA LYS A 127 10.93 14.30 -25.76
C LYS A 127 10.03 13.89 -24.58
N CYS A 128 10.17 12.67 -24.06
CA CYS A 128 9.37 12.14 -22.97
C CYS A 128 10.27 11.34 -22.02
N ASN A 129 10.14 11.58 -20.72
CA ASN A 129 10.77 10.80 -19.66
C ASN A 129 9.89 9.58 -19.40
N LYS A 130 10.36 8.36 -19.67
CA LYS A 130 9.58 7.16 -19.34
C LYS A 130 9.66 6.86 -17.85
N ILE A 131 8.52 6.80 -17.19
CA ILE A 131 8.38 6.40 -15.80
C ILE A 131 7.90 4.94 -15.76
N TRP A 132 8.69 4.07 -15.13
CA TRP A 132 8.33 2.68 -14.88
C TRP A 132 8.01 2.51 -13.41
N ILE A 133 6.81 2.03 -13.11
CA ILE A 133 6.38 1.71 -11.75
C ILE A 133 6.62 0.20 -11.56
N LEU A 134 7.38 -0.17 -10.54
CA LEU A 134 7.65 -1.56 -10.21
C LEU A 134 6.55 -2.10 -9.29
N SER A 135 6.35 -3.42 -9.30
CA SER A 135 5.52 -4.13 -8.33
C SER A 135 6.08 -3.98 -6.89
N GLY A 136 5.19 -4.13 -5.92
CA GLY A 136 5.44 -3.85 -4.50
C GLY A 136 4.47 -4.50 -3.51
N SER A 137 3.37 -5.10 -3.98
CA SER A 137 2.49 -5.96 -3.20
C SER A 137 3.20 -7.26 -2.83
N GLU A 138 2.83 -7.84 -1.68
CA GLU A 138 3.17 -9.22 -1.36
C GLU A 138 2.24 -10.17 -2.13
N HIS A 139 0.94 -9.92 -2.11
CA HIS A 139 -0.04 -10.70 -2.89
C HIS A 139 0.06 -10.38 -4.39
N SER A 140 -0.26 -11.35 -5.23
CA SER A 140 -0.57 -11.14 -6.66
C SER A 140 -2.06 -11.36 -6.91
N VAL A 141 -2.54 -10.89 -8.06
CA VAL A 141 -3.91 -11.14 -8.54
C VAL A 141 -3.83 -11.62 -9.98
N ASP A 142 -4.38 -12.81 -10.25
CA ASP A 142 -4.28 -13.50 -11.54
C ASP A 142 -2.82 -13.54 -12.07
N HIS A 143 -1.88 -13.76 -11.14
CA HIS A 143 -0.42 -13.78 -11.28
C HIS A 143 0.30 -12.42 -11.43
N ASP A 144 -0.40 -11.30 -11.58
CA ASP A 144 0.21 -9.97 -11.63
C ASP A 144 0.39 -9.34 -10.23
N GLN A 145 1.54 -8.72 -9.97
CA GLN A 145 1.81 -8.01 -8.71
C GLN A 145 1.70 -6.50 -8.86
N TYR A 146 1.08 -5.87 -7.86
CA TYR A 146 0.63 -4.49 -7.88
C TYR A 146 1.64 -3.54 -7.22
N PRO A 147 1.63 -2.23 -7.53
CA PRO A 147 2.62 -1.27 -7.06
C PRO A 147 2.60 -1.00 -5.54
N PHE A 148 1.49 -1.28 -4.86
CA PHE A 148 1.30 -0.92 -3.45
C PHE A 148 0.29 -1.86 -2.75
N GLU A 149 0.56 -2.18 -1.49
CA GLU A 149 -0.31 -2.98 -0.60
C GLU A 149 -0.27 -2.43 0.83
N MET A 150 -1.43 -2.31 1.46
CA MET A 150 -1.58 -1.91 2.87
C MET A 150 -2.12 -3.08 3.71
N HIS A 151 -1.46 -3.36 4.83
CA HIS A 151 -1.89 -4.33 5.85
C HIS A 151 -2.38 -3.60 7.10
N VAL A 152 -3.64 -3.81 7.47
CA VAL A 152 -4.21 -3.38 8.77
C VAL A 152 -4.26 -4.61 9.67
N VAL A 153 -3.44 -4.61 10.73
CA VAL A 153 -3.19 -5.80 11.56
C VAL A 153 -3.94 -5.69 12.89
N PHE A 154 -4.64 -6.77 13.26
CA PHE A 154 -5.39 -6.90 14.49
C PHE A 154 -4.94 -8.13 15.28
N HIS A 155 -5.15 -8.11 16.59
CA HIS A 155 -4.97 -9.29 17.45
C HIS A 155 -6.23 -9.56 18.26
N LYS A 156 -6.47 -10.83 18.57
CA LYS A 156 -7.62 -11.29 19.33
C LYS A 156 -7.64 -10.65 20.73
N ARG A 157 -8.77 -10.06 21.15
CA ARG A 157 -8.87 -9.28 22.41
C ARG A 157 -8.52 -10.08 23.66
N SER A 158 -8.72 -11.40 23.62
CA SER A 158 -8.36 -12.32 24.70
C SER A 158 -6.83 -12.51 24.87
N CYS A 159 -6.00 -11.97 23.97
CA CYS A 159 -4.55 -11.92 24.10
C CYS A 159 -4.07 -10.57 24.68
N GLU A 160 -3.08 -10.59 25.59
CA GLU A 160 -2.55 -9.38 26.24
C GLU A 160 -1.85 -8.40 25.27
N SER A 161 -1.41 -8.87 24.11
CA SER A 161 -0.75 -8.06 23.08
C SER A 161 -0.68 -8.77 21.72
N HIS A 162 -0.35 -7.99 20.68
CA HIS A 162 -0.03 -8.51 19.34
C HIS A 162 1.09 -9.57 19.36
N GLU A 163 2.13 -9.41 20.18
CA GLU A 163 3.23 -10.37 20.25
C GLU A 163 2.81 -11.68 20.95
N ALA A 164 1.99 -11.60 22.00
CA ALA A 164 1.40 -12.79 22.61
C ALA A 164 0.49 -13.55 21.63
N ALA A 165 -0.30 -12.81 20.84
CA ALA A 165 -1.22 -13.38 19.87
C ALA A 165 -0.55 -14.15 18.71
N LYS A 166 0.71 -13.85 18.36
CA LYS A 166 1.50 -14.67 17.41
C LYS A 166 1.78 -16.09 17.91
N SER A 167 1.58 -16.33 19.21
CA SER A 167 1.69 -17.66 19.84
C SER A 167 0.33 -18.37 19.99
N VAL A 168 -0.75 -17.81 19.44
CA VAL A 168 -2.11 -18.34 19.53
C VAL A 168 -2.62 -18.68 18.13
N ALA A 169 -3.10 -19.92 17.94
CA ALA A 169 -3.80 -20.29 16.71
C ALA A 169 -5.14 -19.54 16.64
N ASP A 170 -5.37 -18.83 15.52
CA ASP A 170 -6.40 -17.79 15.32
C ASP A 170 -6.09 -16.39 15.89
N GLY A 171 -4.98 -16.19 16.61
CA GLY A 171 -4.72 -14.95 17.35
C GLY A 171 -4.56 -13.68 16.51
N ILE A 172 -4.28 -13.78 15.21
CA ILE A 172 -3.98 -12.65 14.32
C ILE A 172 -4.93 -12.61 13.11
N VAL A 173 -5.50 -11.43 12.86
CA VAL A 173 -6.28 -11.11 11.65
C VAL A 173 -5.57 -9.96 10.91
N ILE A 174 -5.46 -10.06 9.58
CA ILE A 174 -4.91 -9.00 8.73
C ILE A 174 -5.91 -8.65 7.64
N LEU A 175 -6.26 -7.37 7.55
CA LEU A 175 -7.01 -6.82 6.42
C LEU A 175 -6.03 -6.28 5.39
N VAL A 176 -6.25 -6.61 4.11
CA VAL A 176 -5.36 -6.25 3.00
C VAL A 176 -6.09 -5.36 2.00
N TYR A 177 -5.40 -4.31 1.56
CA TYR A 177 -5.86 -3.38 0.53
C TYR A 177 -4.80 -3.32 -0.57
N LEU A 178 -5.19 -3.65 -1.79
CA LEU A 178 -4.32 -3.75 -2.97
C LEU A 178 -4.59 -2.58 -3.91
N CYS A 179 -3.53 -1.93 -4.38
CA CYS A 179 -3.61 -0.84 -5.33
C CYS A 179 -3.57 -1.37 -6.76
N ALA A 180 -4.72 -1.63 -7.39
CA ALA A 180 -4.72 -2.06 -8.80
C ALA A 180 -4.23 -0.95 -9.74
N ASP A 181 -4.43 0.32 -9.40
CA ASP A 181 -4.29 1.46 -10.33
C ASP A 181 -3.49 2.62 -9.70
N VAL A 182 -2.52 3.17 -10.44
CA VAL A 182 -1.81 4.39 -10.03
C VAL A 182 -2.47 5.60 -10.67
N THR A 183 -2.89 6.55 -9.85
CA THR A 183 -3.68 7.72 -10.26
C THR A 183 -2.84 8.99 -10.38
N GLU A 184 -3.42 10.02 -10.98
CA GLU A 184 -2.95 11.40 -10.82
C GLU A 184 -3.47 11.98 -9.51
N GLU A 185 -4.78 11.81 -9.24
CA GLU A 185 -5.45 12.31 -8.05
C GLU A 185 -5.01 11.58 -6.76
N PRO A 186 -4.54 12.28 -5.71
CA PRO A 186 -4.15 11.68 -4.43
C PRO A 186 -5.30 10.98 -3.71
N ASN A 187 -5.07 9.75 -3.25
CA ASN A 187 -6.01 9.04 -2.40
C ASN A 187 -6.10 9.72 -1.01
N PRO A 188 -7.28 10.19 -0.56
CA PRO A 188 -7.43 10.87 0.72
C PRO A 188 -7.02 10.04 1.93
N TYR A 189 -7.22 8.72 1.89
CA TYR A 189 -6.87 7.80 2.99
C TYR A 189 -5.35 7.73 3.24
N LEU A 190 -4.54 7.95 2.20
CA LEU A 190 -3.07 7.98 2.30
C LEU A 190 -2.51 9.36 2.68
N GLU A 191 -3.33 10.40 2.72
CA GLU A 191 -2.89 11.78 2.93
C GLU A 191 -2.40 12.07 4.37
N PRO A 192 -3.03 11.58 5.47
CA PRO A 192 -2.48 11.70 6.82
C PRO A 192 -1.08 11.08 6.98
N ILE A 193 -0.80 10.03 6.20
CA ILE A 193 0.48 9.30 6.19
C ILE A 193 1.51 10.08 5.35
N THR A 194 1.21 10.30 4.07
CA THR A 194 2.17 10.81 3.07
C THR A 194 2.56 12.28 3.29
N ARG A 195 1.71 13.09 3.92
CA ARG A 195 2.08 14.43 4.43
C ARG A 195 3.25 14.39 5.41
N ASN A 196 3.30 13.38 6.26
CA ASN A 196 4.29 13.29 7.34
C ASN A 196 5.59 12.59 6.92
N ILE A 197 5.55 11.70 5.91
CA ILE A 197 6.76 11.10 5.30
C ILE A 197 7.76 12.17 4.85
N ARG A 198 7.32 13.33 4.35
CA ARG A 198 8.20 14.44 3.92
C ARG A 198 9.19 14.94 5.00
N LYS A 199 8.98 14.63 6.29
CA LYS A 199 9.84 15.04 7.40
C LYS A 199 10.83 13.94 7.82
N PHE A 200 10.82 12.77 7.16
CA PHE A 200 11.13 11.49 7.80
C PHE A 200 11.66 10.46 6.79
N PHE A 201 12.99 10.33 6.71
CA PHE A 201 13.66 9.54 5.66
C PHE A 201 14.45 8.34 6.18
N GLU A 202 15.25 8.50 7.23
CA GLU A 202 16.20 7.45 7.67
C GLU A 202 15.55 6.37 8.56
N ALA A 203 16.15 5.18 8.58
CA ALA A 203 15.67 4.04 9.36
C ALA A 203 15.68 4.27 10.88
N PHE A 204 14.82 3.51 11.57
CA PHE A 204 14.65 3.48 13.03
C PHE A 204 14.27 4.82 13.68
N THR A 205 13.77 5.75 12.87
CA THR A 205 13.17 7.00 13.33
C THR A 205 11.69 6.78 13.69
N ILE A 206 11.15 7.62 14.59
CA ILE A 206 9.73 7.64 14.99
C ILE A 206 9.24 9.10 14.97
N MET A 207 8.04 9.35 14.45
CA MET A 207 7.39 10.67 14.42
C MET A 207 5.92 10.60 14.83
N PRO A 208 5.39 11.57 15.60
CA PRO A 208 3.96 11.71 15.77
C PRO A 208 3.30 12.17 14.46
N VAL A 209 2.03 11.77 14.26
CA VAL A 209 1.18 12.30 13.18
C VAL A 209 -0.05 13.01 13.75
N GLU A 210 -0.82 13.64 12.87
CA GLU A 210 -2.07 14.33 13.20
C GLU A 210 -3.08 13.35 13.82
N LEU A 211 -3.76 13.74 14.89
CA LEU A 211 -4.69 12.88 15.62
C LEU A 211 -6.03 12.80 14.86
N VAL A 212 -6.12 11.83 13.97
CA VAL A 212 -7.30 11.56 13.14
C VAL A 212 -7.88 10.17 13.46
N PRO A 213 -9.21 9.97 13.41
CA PRO A 213 -9.80 8.64 13.55
C PRO A 213 -9.32 7.66 12.47
N LEU A 214 -9.25 6.36 12.75
CA LEU A 214 -8.73 5.39 11.78
C LEU A 214 -9.58 5.27 10.50
N CYS A 215 -10.88 5.60 10.55
CA CYS A 215 -11.71 5.65 9.34
C CYS A 215 -11.28 6.73 8.33
N THR A 216 -10.35 7.63 8.67
CA THR A 216 -9.74 8.57 7.70
C THR A 216 -8.47 8.02 7.05
N ILE A 217 -8.04 6.80 7.42
CA ILE A 217 -6.83 6.12 6.93
C ILE A 217 -7.18 4.74 6.34
N VAL A 218 -8.23 4.10 6.85
CA VAL A 218 -8.68 2.76 6.47
C VAL A 218 -10.11 2.84 5.91
N PRO A 219 -10.34 2.50 4.62
CA PRO A 219 -11.68 2.31 4.07
C PRO A 219 -12.34 1.09 4.72
N MET A 220 -13.51 1.26 5.33
CA MET A 220 -14.20 0.17 6.04
C MET A 220 -15.10 -0.61 5.08
N PHE A 221 -14.85 -1.92 4.92
CA PHE A 221 -15.69 -2.82 4.12
C PHE A 221 -16.48 -3.79 5.00
N THR A 222 -17.76 -4.01 4.71
CA THR A 222 -18.63 -4.94 5.44
C THR A 222 -18.76 -6.31 4.76
N ASP A 223 -18.61 -6.32 3.44
CA ASP A 223 -18.97 -7.39 2.50
C ASP A 223 -18.03 -7.35 1.28
N ASP A 224 -18.18 -8.28 0.34
CA ASP A 224 -17.42 -8.40 -0.92
C ASP A 224 -15.88 -8.40 -0.79
N TYR A 225 -15.38 -9.22 0.14
CA TYR A 225 -13.94 -9.46 0.35
C TYR A 225 -13.55 -10.92 0.08
N LEU A 226 -12.28 -11.15 -0.27
CA LEU A 226 -11.70 -12.50 -0.24
C LEU A 226 -11.28 -12.86 1.19
N LEU A 227 -11.34 -14.15 1.53
CA LEU A 227 -10.99 -14.68 2.85
C LEU A 227 -10.21 -16.00 2.70
N TYR A 228 -9.02 -16.09 3.29
CA TYR A 228 -8.23 -17.32 3.35
C TYR A 228 -7.38 -17.42 4.64
N ALA A 229 -6.83 -18.60 4.90
CA ALA A 229 -5.94 -18.85 6.05
C ALA A 229 -4.52 -19.26 5.63
N SER A 230 -3.53 -18.86 6.43
CA SER A 230 -2.11 -19.21 6.21
C SER A 230 -1.27 -18.96 7.46
N TYR A 231 0.05 -19.01 7.33
CA TYR A 231 0.99 -18.44 8.29
C TYR A 231 2.03 -17.55 7.57
N MET A 232 2.88 -16.85 8.34
CA MET A 232 4.02 -16.10 7.80
C MET A 232 5.31 -16.60 8.47
N LYS A 233 6.16 -17.34 7.76
CA LYS A 233 7.37 -17.91 8.36
C LYS A 233 8.25 -16.80 8.94
N TYR A 234 8.87 -17.08 10.09
CA TYR A 234 9.67 -16.14 10.88
C TYR A 234 8.89 -14.94 11.51
N LYS A 235 7.73 -14.54 10.98
CA LYS A 235 6.88 -13.47 11.57
C LYS A 235 5.77 -13.99 12.50
N CYS A 236 5.12 -15.09 12.13
CA CYS A 236 4.07 -15.75 12.90
C CYS A 236 3.92 -17.21 12.41
N ASN A 237 4.29 -18.17 13.25
CA ASN A 237 4.19 -19.61 12.93
C ASN A 237 2.78 -20.17 13.16
N HIS A 238 1.89 -19.39 13.79
CA HIS A 238 0.48 -19.73 13.96
C HIS A 238 -0.37 -19.14 12.84
N ARG A 239 -1.61 -19.62 12.77
CA ARG A 239 -2.55 -19.27 11.72
C ARG A 239 -2.96 -17.80 11.78
N ILE A 240 -2.79 -17.11 10.66
CA ILE A 240 -3.31 -15.78 10.38
C ILE A 240 -4.54 -15.94 9.48
N LEU A 241 -5.59 -15.17 9.80
CA LEU A 241 -6.75 -15.02 8.93
C LEU A 241 -6.59 -13.75 8.07
N TRP A 242 -6.69 -13.90 6.75
CA TRP A 242 -6.51 -12.81 5.80
C TRP A 242 -7.84 -12.44 5.15
N LEU A 243 -8.23 -11.16 5.26
CA LEU A 243 -9.41 -10.61 4.59
C LEU A 243 -8.95 -9.54 3.60
N ILE A 244 -9.19 -9.73 2.30
CA ILE A 244 -8.67 -8.85 1.25
C ILE A 244 -9.82 -8.07 0.63
N SER A 245 -9.75 -6.73 0.74
CA SER A 245 -10.65 -5.82 0.03
C SER A 245 -10.60 -6.10 -1.46
N ARG A 246 -11.77 -6.34 -2.09
CA ARG A 246 -11.84 -6.42 -3.55
C ARG A 246 -11.87 -5.05 -4.21
N GLU A 247 -12.31 -4.01 -3.51
CA GLU A 247 -12.18 -2.62 -3.96
C GLU A 247 -10.69 -2.23 -3.99
N SER A 248 -10.24 -1.74 -5.14
CA SER A 248 -8.90 -1.21 -5.39
C SER A 248 -8.63 -0.03 -4.46
N PHE A 249 -7.45 0.01 -3.85
CA PHE A 249 -6.99 1.10 -3.00
C PHE A 249 -5.91 1.91 -3.75
N PRO A 250 -6.29 2.81 -4.67
CA PRO A 250 -5.36 3.50 -5.56
C PRO A 250 -4.36 4.35 -4.79
N ILE A 251 -3.19 4.59 -5.39
CA ILE A 251 -2.20 5.55 -4.91
C ILE A 251 -1.83 6.49 -6.05
N SER A 252 -1.69 7.79 -5.78
CA SER A 252 -1.19 8.68 -6.83
C SER A 252 0.32 8.54 -7.02
N LEU A 253 0.81 8.80 -8.24
CA LEU A 253 2.25 8.82 -8.51
C LEU A 253 3.00 9.76 -7.54
N TYR A 254 2.38 10.89 -7.18
CA TYR A 254 2.90 11.81 -6.16
C TYR A 254 2.99 11.19 -4.76
N GLN A 255 2.01 10.37 -4.35
CA GLN A 255 2.00 9.68 -3.06
C GLN A 255 2.97 8.50 -3.04
N LEU A 256 3.07 7.71 -4.12
CA LEU A 256 4.05 6.63 -4.26
C LEU A 256 5.49 7.17 -4.22
N CYS A 257 5.75 8.32 -4.85
CA CYS A 257 6.99 9.07 -4.71
C CYS A 257 7.33 9.47 -3.26
N LYS A 258 6.40 9.42 -2.29
CA LYS A 258 6.71 9.62 -0.86
C LYS A 258 7.19 8.31 -0.25
N PHE A 259 6.49 7.21 -0.46
CA PHE A 259 6.92 5.90 0.03
C PHE A 259 8.30 5.50 -0.51
N GLN A 260 8.55 5.67 -1.81
CA GLN A 260 9.88 5.44 -2.41
C GLN A 260 11.00 6.30 -1.78
N SER A 261 10.65 7.47 -1.22
CA SER A 261 11.64 8.38 -0.63
C SER A 261 12.17 7.90 0.74
N VAL A 262 11.48 6.98 1.40
CA VAL A 262 11.86 6.38 2.69
C VAL A 262 13.07 5.46 2.52
N ARG A 263 14.02 5.49 3.47
CA ARG A 263 15.30 4.79 3.41
C ARG A 263 15.45 3.68 4.44
N ASN A 264 16.21 2.66 4.08
CA ASN A 264 16.62 1.55 4.94
C ASN A 264 17.83 1.91 5.84
N LYS A 265 18.29 0.96 6.65
CA LYS A 265 19.46 1.05 7.55
C LYS A 265 20.82 1.29 6.87
N HIS A 266 20.85 1.29 5.54
CA HIS A 266 22.01 1.62 4.71
C HIS A 266 21.84 2.97 3.99
N SER A 267 20.84 3.76 4.38
CA SER A 267 20.42 5.04 3.76
C SER A 267 20.13 4.94 2.25
N GLN A 268 19.78 3.74 1.76
CA GLN A 268 19.25 3.52 0.41
C GLN A 268 17.71 3.54 0.45
N PRO A 269 17.00 3.91 -0.63
CA PRO A 269 15.55 3.75 -0.71
C PRO A 269 15.10 2.33 -0.31
N ILE A 270 13.97 2.20 0.38
CA ILE A 270 13.36 0.90 0.63
C ILE A 270 12.77 0.39 -0.70
N THR A 271 13.59 -0.36 -1.43
CA THR A 271 13.14 -1.32 -2.45
C THR A 271 12.71 -2.58 -1.70
N ASN A 272 11.44 -2.65 -1.30
CA ASN A 272 10.97 -3.71 -0.42
C ASN A 272 11.01 -5.06 -1.17
N PRO A 273 11.77 -6.07 -0.71
CA PRO A 273 11.68 -7.41 -1.28
C PRO A 273 10.38 -8.04 -0.78
N PHE A 274 9.31 -7.86 -1.55
CA PHE A 274 8.06 -8.59 -1.34
C PHE A 274 8.35 -10.09 -1.28
N ARG A 275 7.70 -10.79 -0.34
CA ARG A 275 7.90 -12.23 -0.19
C ARG A 275 7.42 -12.96 -1.45
N GLN A 276 8.12 -14.02 -1.83
CA GLN A 276 7.71 -14.83 -2.98
C GLN A 276 6.29 -15.36 -2.77
N VAL A 277 5.45 -15.22 -3.80
CA VAL A 277 4.09 -15.76 -3.81
C VAL A 277 4.12 -17.28 -3.66
N GLN A 278 3.34 -17.79 -2.70
CA GLN A 278 3.21 -19.21 -2.37
C GLN A 278 1.97 -19.79 -3.06
N PRO A 279 1.97 -21.08 -3.46
CA PRO A 279 0.78 -21.72 -4.00
C PRO A 279 -0.36 -21.77 -2.97
N LEU A 280 -1.61 -21.71 -3.44
CA LEU A 280 -2.77 -21.91 -2.55
C LEU A 280 -2.85 -23.36 -2.04
N GLU A 281 -2.38 -24.33 -2.82
CA GLU A 281 -2.47 -25.78 -2.56
C GLU A 281 -3.94 -26.23 -2.35
N GLU A 282 -4.20 -27.07 -1.33
CA GLU A 282 -5.52 -27.62 -1.01
C GLU A 282 -6.38 -26.68 -0.14
N ARG A 283 -5.98 -25.42 0.07
CA ARG A 283 -6.71 -24.44 0.90
C ARG A 283 -7.91 -23.86 0.18
N SER A 284 -9.01 -23.61 0.89
CA SER A 284 -10.14 -22.83 0.36
C SER A 284 -9.78 -21.35 0.28
N MET A 285 -10.29 -20.69 -0.76
CA MET A 285 -10.40 -19.23 -0.78
C MET A 285 -11.88 -18.86 -0.86
N PHE A 286 -12.38 -18.12 0.12
CA PHE A 286 -13.79 -17.74 0.16
C PHE A 286 -13.99 -16.36 -0.46
N LEU A 287 -14.97 -16.23 -1.34
CA LEU A 287 -15.52 -14.94 -1.75
C LEU A 287 -16.73 -14.62 -0.87
N VAL A 288 -16.57 -13.69 0.05
CA VAL A 288 -17.50 -13.44 1.16
C VAL A 288 -18.51 -12.37 0.81
N ASN A 289 -19.79 -12.69 0.94
CA ASN A 289 -20.92 -11.78 0.68
C ASN A 289 -20.80 -11.01 -0.65
N PRO A 290 -20.56 -11.69 -1.79
CA PRO A 290 -20.20 -11.01 -3.03
C PRO A 290 -21.24 -10.01 -3.52
N SER A 291 -20.73 -8.87 -4.00
CA SER A 291 -21.51 -7.87 -4.73
C SER A 291 -21.82 -8.34 -6.16
N ARG A 292 -22.73 -7.63 -6.82
CA ARG A 292 -22.98 -7.74 -8.27
C ARG A 292 -22.26 -6.65 -9.08
N THR A 293 -21.60 -5.71 -8.41
CA THR A 293 -20.76 -4.67 -9.02
C THR A 293 -19.36 -5.21 -9.32
N LEU A 294 -18.75 -4.74 -10.41
CA LEU A 294 -17.35 -5.05 -10.79
C LEU A 294 -16.51 -3.77 -10.99
N GLU A 295 -17.04 -2.62 -10.55
CA GLU A 295 -16.41 -1.32 -10.70
C GLU A 295 -15.25 -1.17 -9.70
N SER A 296 -14.09 -0.71 -10.18
CA SER A 296 -12.87 -0.49 -9.39
C SER A 296 -12.37 -1.70 -8.58
N LEU A 297 -12.59 -2.93 -9.07
CA LEU A 297 -12.14 -4.14 -8.36
C LEU A 297 -10.75 -4.61 -8.79
N ILE A 298 -10.02 -5.20 -7.84
CA ILE A 298 -8.69 -5.82 -8.07
C ILE A 298 -8.69 -6.94 -9.13
N HIS A 299 -9.85 -7.43 -9.58
CA HIS A 299 -9.98 -8.47 -10.61
C HIS A 299 -10.43 -7.94 -11.98
N PHE A 300 -10.30 -6.63 -12.23
CA PHE A 300 -10.89 -6.00 -13.41
C PHE A 300 -9.99 -4.91 -14.06
N ARG A 301 -8.94 -5.35 -14.77
CA ARG A 301 -8.25 -4.56 -15.80
C ARG A 301 -8.31 -5.26 -17.16
N GLU A 302 -8.62 -4.51 -18.21
CA GLU A 302 -8.50 -4.95 -19.62
C GLU A 302 -7.15 -4.50 -20.24
N ASP A 303 -6.35 -3.74 -19.49
CA ASP A 303 -5.30 -2.85 -20.00
C ASP A 303 -3.93 -3.03 -19.31
N LEU A 304 -3.69 -4.14 -18.59
CA LEU A 304 -2.40 -4.45 -17.92
C LEU A 304 -1.19 -4.55 -18.90
N THR A 305 -1.43 -4.59 -20.21
CA THR A 305 -0.39 -4.45 -21.26
C THR A 305 0.02 -3.00 -21.55
N THR A 306 -0.67 -2.01 -20.97
CA THR A 306 -0.44 -0.59 -21.21
C THR A 306 0.69 -0.08 -20.33
N VAL A 307 1.82 0.26 -20.97
CA VAL A 307 2.83 1.12 -20.35
C VAL A 307 2.16 2.47 -20.06
N GLN A 308 1.90 2.76 -18.80
CA GLN A 308 1.15 3.94 -18.39
C GLN A 308 2.06 5.19 -18.48
N GLU A 309 2.15 5.75 -19.69
CA GLU A 309 3.03 6.88 -20.01
C GLU A 309 2.51 8.18 -19.35
N PHE A 310 2.92 8.41 -18.11
CA PHE A 310 2.71 9.70 -17.44
C PHE A 310 3.53 10.80 -18.13
N PHE A 311 2.84 11.70 -18.85
CA PHE A 311 3.46 12.84 -19.52
C PHE A 311 3.65 14.00 -18.55
N ASP A 312 4.91 14.43 -18.36
CA ASP A 312 5.24 15.66 -17.64
C ASP A 312 4.92 16.87 -18.53
N GLU A 313 3.71 17.45 -18.41
CA GLU A 313 3.33 18.72 -19.05
C GLU A 313 4.01 19.93 -18.38
N GLY A 314 5.35 19.87 -18.30
CA GLY A 314 6.18 20.93 -17.79
C GLY A 314 6.24 22.14 -18.72
N SER A 315 5.93 23.31 -18.17
CA SER A 315 6.17 24.65 -18.75
C SER A 315 5.31 25.02 -19.97
N ALA A 316 4.11 25.54 -19.71
CA ALA A 316 3.40 26.45 -20.61
C ALA A 316 4.25 27.72 -20.84
N ASP A 317 5.04 27.69 -21.91
CA ASP A 317 6.00 28.74 -22.30
C ASP A 317 5.24 30.00 -22.77
N VAL A 318 5.13 31.02 -21.91
CA VAL A 318 4.40 32.26 -22.19
C VAL A 318 5.17 33.12 -23.20
N LYS A 319 5.10 32.72 -24.46
CA LYS A 319 5.58 33.50 -25.59
C LYS A 319 4.55 34.57 -25.95
N SER A 320 4.98 35.81 -25.81
CA SER A 320 4.33 37.04 -26.24
C SER A 320 3.66 36.91 -27.62
N LYS A 321 2.38 37.31 -27.71
CA LYS A 321 1.85 37.83 -28.97
C LYS A 321 2.55 39.15 -29.27
N GLU A 322 2.92 39.35 -30.54
CA GLU A 322 3.21 40.68 -31.07
C GLU A 322 1.87 41.37 -31.39
N GLU A 323 1.56 42.43 -30.67
CA GLU A 323 0.61 43.45 -31.11
C GLU A 323 1.40 44.76 -31.21
N GLY A 324 1.54 45.30 -32.42
CA GLY A 324 2.37 46.46 -32.69
C GLY A 324 1.56 47.73 -32.82
N GLU A 325 1.78 48.69 -31.91
CA GLU A 325 1.40 50.08 -32.16
C GLU A 325 2.38 51.09 -31.51
N ASN A 326 2.19 52.37 -31.80
CA ASN A 326 3.26 53.36 -31.92
C ASN A 326 3.77 54.02 -30.62
N ALA A 327 4.93 54.67 -30.78
CA ALA A 327 5.37 55.94 -30.17
C ALA A 327 6.26 55.94 -28.90
N ALA A 328 7.52 56.34 -29.14
CA ALA A 328 8.31 57.33 -28.39
C ALA A 328 8.41 57.28 -26.84
N GLY A 329 9.60 56.92 -26.34
CA GLY A 329 10.02 57.21 -24.96
C GLY A 329 11.43 56.72 -24.64
N ALA A 330 12.41 57.61 -24.52
CA ALA A 330 13.80 57.24 -24.25
C ALA A 330 14.22 57.54 -22.80
N LYS A 331 14.90 56.57 -22.14
CA LYS A 331 16.14 56.83 -21.38
C LYS A 331 16.89 55.57 -20.93
N VAL A 332 18.20 55.76 -20.81
CA VAL A 332 19.25 54.83 -20.37
C VAL A 332 19.36 54.80 -18.84
N ILE A 333 19.82 53.69 -18.23
CA ILE A 333 20.85 53.68 -17.15
C ILE A 333 21.37 52.25 -16.83
N GLU A 334 22.69 52.10 -17.02
CA GLU A 334 23.73 51.29 -16.34
C GLU A 334 23.60 49.79 -15.94
N LYS A 335 24.78 49.13 -15.94
CA LYS A 335 25.08 47.80 -15.37
C LYS A 335 26.23 47.93 -14.36
N VAL A 336 26.19 47.25 -13.22
CA VAL A 336 27.40 46.95 -12.40
C VAL A 336 27.30 45.55 -11.74
N PRO A 337 28.25 44.62 -11.95
CA PRO A 337 28.29 43.30 -11.31
C PRO A 337 29.47 43.09 -10.32
N VAL A 338 29.27 42.39 -9.18
CA VAL A 338 30.34 42.20 -8.17
C VAL A 338 30.46 40.77 -7.58
N ILE A 339 31.44 40.04 -8.10
CA ILE A 339 32.47 39.21 -7.41
C ILE A 339 32.10 38.01 -6.48
N LYS A 340 32.72 36.86 -6.81
CA LYS A 340 32.81 35.59 -6.04
C LYS A 340 33.76 35.68 -4.82
N LYS A 341 33.60 34.85 -3.78
CA LYS A 341 34.70 34.49 -2.86
C LYS A 341 34.64 33.03 -2.37
N LYS A 342 35.76 32.30 -2.55
CA LYS A 342 36.03 30.98 -1.94
C LYS A 342 36.71 31.16 -0.58
N LYS A 343 36.56 30.20 0.34
CA LYS A 343 37.53 29.95 1.43
C LYS A 343 37.86 28.47 1.52
N LYS A 344 39.15 28.15 1.64
CA LYS A 344 39.67 26.83 2.07
C LYS A 344 40.01 26.91 3.56
N MET A 345 40.00 25.78 4.25
CA MET A 345 40.71 25.62 5.52
C MET A 345 41.53 24.32 5.53
N LYS A 346 42.69 24.35 6.18
CA LYS A 346 43.54 23.19 6.49
C LYS A 346 43.56 23.00 8.01
N LYS A 347 43.71 21.76 8.49
CA LYS A 347 44.33 21.47 9.80
C LYS A 347 45.31 20.28 9.69
N LYS A 348 46.22 20.17 10.66
CA LYS A 348 47.38 19.25 10.65
C LYS A 348 47.09 17.93 11.40
N LYS A 349 47.95 16.93 11.14
CA LYS A 349 48.01 15.63 11.81
C LYS A 349 48.33 15.73 13.31
N GLY A 350 47.87 14.74 14.08
CA GLY A 350 48.44 14.31 15.36
C GLY A 350 48.34 12.78 15.48
N LYS A 351 49.30 12.12 16.14
CA LYS A 351 49.31 10.67 16.40
C LYS A 351 49.35 10.38 17.91
N LYS A 352 48.66 9.33 18.36
CA LYS A 352 49.06 8.45 19.47
C LYS A 352 48.52 7.04 19.21
N LYS A 353 48.97 6.04 19.98
CA LYS A 353 48.78 4.59 19.74
C LYS A 353 48.84 3.84 21.09
N LEU A 354 48.33 2.59 21.13
CA LEU A 354 48.17 1.67 22.29
C LEU A 354 47.03 2.11 23.25
N SER A 355 46.35 1.19 23.97
CA SER A 355 46.54 -0.28 24.13
C SER A 355 45.23 -1.08 23.98
N SER A 356 45.28 -2.40 24.21
CA SER A 356 44.27 -3.44 23.97
C SER A 356 43.47 -3.88 25.22
N LEU A 357 42.45 -4.74 24.98
CA LEU A 357 41.67 -5.71 25.80
C LEU A 357 40.17 -5.60 25.38
N GLU A 358 39.47 -6.68 24.96
CA GLU A 358 38.78 -7.72 25.77
C GLU A 358 37.67 -7.09 26.66
N GLU A 359 36.39 -7.48 26.71
CA GLU A 359 35.50 -8.58 26.20
C GLU A 359 34.04 -8.01 26.09
N ASP A 360 32.99 -8.61 25.47
CA ASP A 360 32.81 -9.53 24.32
C ASP A 360 31.27 -9.60 23.97
N SER A 361 30.77 -10.67 23.30
CA SER A 361 29.36 -11.02 22.95
C SER A 361 28.63 -10.19 21.88
N SER A 362 28.63 -10.69 20.65
CA SER A 362 27.58 -10.44 19.64
C SER A 362 26.45 -11.47 19.79
N ALA A 363 25.19 -11.04 19.62
CA ALA A 363 24.05 -11.93 19.43
C ALA A 363 23.17 -11.37 18.31
N ASP A 364 22.99 -12.15 17.25
CA ASP A 364 22.33 -11.72 16.02
C ASP A 364 20.80 -11.75 16.11
N LEU A 365 20.16 -10.92 15.29
CA LEU A 365 18.73 -10.96 15.00
C LEU A 365 18.53 -10.84 13.48
N GLU A 366 18.12 -11.93 12.86
CA GLU A 366 17.59 -12.01 11.48
C GLU A 366 16.07 -12.24 11.52
#